data_AF-B8M8J1-F1
#
_entry.id   AF-B8M8J1-F1
#
_cell.length_a   1.000
_cell.length_b   1.000
_cell.length_c   1.000
_cell.angle_alpha   90.00
_cell.angle_beta   90.00
_cell.angle_gamma   90.00
#
_symmetry.space_group_name_H-M   'P 1'
#
loop_
_entity.id
_entity.type
_entity.pdbx_description
1 polymer ?
#
loop_
_entity_poly.entity_id
_entity_poly.type
_entity_poly.pdbx_seq_one_letter_code
_entity_poly.pdbx_strand_id
1 'polypeptide(L)'
;MPEGLQYPAEALAHVNDTLRPGDINGLVSIASVDEAHAANRARWVKFAILLYNYDIDTGHCLLDNYMPSEAILNPETTTNPSIEDFLSWQDLETANFINIYLTHTGTVLNYGYAGPYILVDEEGLRTGRLTMVEYEINGTVKDTLHICPFNMRMPYTHASTLGKGLDEIRHVQGGYTYQNLPLDMDLPIIDVLCQAKAADQLPQTMNLSYREQWMEDVELYAPGYLALEAEGRAGEYSIHRLTRPDSVETTKKQIWNRLRADPNLFAPNFQFLG
;
A
#
# COMPACT_ATOMS: atom_id res chain seq x y z
N MET A 1 -26.35 -1.46 14.67
CA MET A 1 -26.04 -1.26 16.11
C MET A 1 -26.86 -2.25 16.91
N PRO A 2 -26.25 -3.19 17.63
CA PRO A 2 -26.97 -4.06 18.56
C PRO A 2 -27.54 -3.22 19.72
N GLU A 3 -28.76 -3.52 20.17
CA GLU A 3 -29.35 -2.87 21.35
C GLU A 3 -28.54 -3.22 22.61
N GLY A 4 -28.21 -2.21 23.44
CA GLY A 4 -27.54 -2.39 24.73
C GLY A 4 -26.02 -2.20 24.74
N LEU A 5 -25.39 -1.95 23.59
CA LEU A 5 -23.96 -1.64 23.44
C LEU A 5 -23.79 -0.16 23.10
N GLN A 6 -24.15 0.76 24.00
CA GLN A 6 -23.90 2.19 23.80
C GLN A 6 -23.08 2.74 24.96
N TYR A 7 -21.95 3.36 24.63
CA TYR A 7 -21.16 4.09 25.61
C TYR A 7 -21.91 5.33 26.10
N PRO A 8 -21.67 5.77 27.34
CA PRO A 8 -22.17 7.04 27.84
C PRO A 8 -21.75 8.21 26.93
N ALA A 9 -22.57 9.25 26.86
CA ALA A 9 -22.31 10.41 26.02
C ALA A 9 -20.97 11.09 26.34
N GLU A 10 -20.55 11.04 27.62
CA GLU A 10 -19.28 11.57 28.09
C GLU A 10 -18.07 10.86 27.47
N ALA A 11 -18.16 9.54 27.28
CA ALA A 11 -17.10 8.76 26.64
C ALA A 11 -17.02 9.03 25.13
N LEU A 12 -18.15 9.34 24.50
CA LEU A 12 -18.24 9.67 23.08
C LEU A 12 -17.90 11.14 22.77
N ALA A 13 -18.01 12.04 23.75
CA ALA A 13 -17.81 13.47 23.56
C ALA A 13 -16.41 13.84 23.02
N HIS A 14 -15.40 13.01 23.32
CA HIS A 14 -14.00 13.21 22.94
C HIS A 14 -13.46 12.17 21.97
N VAL A 15 -14.31 11.31 21.41
CA VAL A 15 -13.83 10.18 20.59
C VAL A 15 -13.10 10.64 19.32
N ASN A 16 -13.52 11.76 18.74
CA ASN A 16 -12.83 12.35 17.60
C ASN A 16 -11.45 12.94 17.96
N ASP A 17 -11.25 13.29 19.24
CA ASP A 17 -9.97 13.82 19.73
C ASP A 17 -8.92 12.71 19.87
N THR A 18 -9.35 11.45 19.95
CA THR A 18 -8.47 10.29 20.16
C THR A 18 -8.19 9.50 18.88
N LEU A 19 -8.88 9.77 17.77
CA LEU A 19 -8.65 9.06 16.52
C LEU A 19 -7.21 9.22 16.02
N ARG A 20 -6.57 8.11 15.65
CA ARG A 20 -5.26 8.16 14.99
C ARG A 20 -5.41 8.86 13.64
N PRO A 21 -4.50 9.80 13.29
CA PRO A 21 -4.45 10.34 11.95
C PRO A 21 -4.04 9.23 10.98
N GLY A 22 -4.84 8.99 9.95
CA GLY A 22 -4.59 7.97 8.95
C GLY A 22 -5.80 7.75 8.07
N ASP A 23 -5.56 7.36 6.82
CA ASP A 23 -6.62 6.91 5.92
C ASP A 23 -6.78 5.40 6.07
N ILE A 24 -7.96 4.96 6.50
CA ILE A 24 -8.29 3.54 6.64
C ILE A 24 -8.26 2.79 5.30
N ASN A 25 -8.34 3.52 4.17
CA ASN A 25 -8.22 2.98 2.82
C ASN A 25 -6.81 3.21 2.24
N GLY A 26 -5.93 3.89 2.97
CA GLY A 26 -4.56 4.17 2.56
C GLY A 26 -3.59 3.08 3.00
N LEU A 27 -2.38 3.15 2.46
CA LEU A 27 -1.26 2.34 2.92
C LEU A 27 -0.72 2.90 4.24
N VAL A 28 -0.55 2.05 5.25
CA VAL A 28 0.04 2.40 6.55
C VAL A 28 1.32 1.58 6.81
N SER A 29 2.44 2.26 7.06
CA SER A 29 3.62 1.60 7.64
C SER A 29 3.42 1.42 9.13
N ILE A 30 3.42 0.18 9.61
CA ILE A 30 3.49 -0.10 11.05
C ILE A 30 4.95 -0.20 11.53
N ALA A 31 5.88 -0.46 10.63
CA ALA A 31 7.31 -0.42 10.93
C ALA A 31 7.82 1.01 11.14
N SER A 32 8.83 1.16 12.00
CA SER A 32 9.53 2.43 12.20
C SER A 32 10.30 2.84 10.94
N VAL A 33 10.01 4.04 10.45
CA VAL A 33 10.60 4.65 9.23
C VAL A 33 11.18 6.04 9.51
N ASP A 34 11.48 6.32 10.77
CA ASP A 34 12.12 7.56 11.21
C ASP A 34 13.62 7.62 10.83
N GLU A 35 14.30 8.71 11.21
CA GLU A 35 15.72 8.92 10.91
C GLU A 35 16.64 7.89 11.57
N ALA A 36 16.25 7.30 12.71
CA ALA A 36 17.02 6.24 13.36
C ALA A 36 16.93 4.92 12.59
N HIS A 37 15.91 4.76 11.74
CA HIS A 37 15.68 3.59 10.90
C HIS A 37 15.89 3.90 9.42
N ALA A 38 17.05 4.49 9.07
CA ALA A 38 17.34 5.00 7.73
C ALA A 38 17.13 3.97 6.59
N ALA A 39 17.43 2.69 6.81
CA ALA A 39 17.19 1.63 5.82
C ALA A 39 15.68 1.41 5.57
N ASN A 40 14.88 1.36 6.63
CA ASN A 40 13.43 1.25 6.54
C ASN A 40 12.84 2.49 5.87
N ARG A 41 13.34 3.68 6.21
CA ARG A 41 12.94 4.93 5.58
C ARG A 41 13.19 4.94 4.07
N ALA A 42 14.36 4.48 3.61
CA ALA A 42 14.66 4.35 2.19
C ALA A 42 13.73 3.36 1.47
N ARG A 43 13.47 2.20 2.08
CA ARG A 43 12.54 1.19 1.55
C ARG A 43 11.10 1.71 1.52
N TRP A 44 10.71 2.49 2.51
CA TRP A 44 9.38 3.10 2.62
C TRP A 44 9.11 4.10 1.50
N VAL A 45 10.09 4.98 1.23
CA VAL A 45 10.01 5.89 0.08
C VAL A 45 9.87 5.09 -1.22
N LYS A 46 10.68 4.06 -1.44
CA LYS A 46 10.54 3.18 -2.62
C LYS A 46 9.15 2.58 -2.72
N PHE A 47 8.60 2.09 -1.61
CA PHE A 47 7.24 1.55 -1.54
C PHE A 47 6.19 2.54 -2.05
N ALA A 48 6.25 3.78 -1.55
CA ALA A 48 5.34 4.84 -1.93
C ALA A 48 5.42 5.16 -3.44
N ILE A 49 6.63 5.18 -4.00
CA ILE A 49 6.84 5.44 -5.43
C ILE A 49 6.38 4.23 -6.27
N LEU A 50 6.65 3.01 -5.83
CA LEU A 50 6.27 1.78 -6.54
C LEU A 50 4.75 1.54 -6.62
N LEU A 51 3.95 2.27 -5.84
CA LEU A 51 2.48 2.27 -5.94
C LEU A 51 1.94 3.09 -7.13
N TYR A 52 2.78 3.83 -7.86
CA TYR A 52 2.36 4.47 -9.10
C TYR A 52 2.24 3.48 -10.28
N ASN A 53 1.53 3.89 -11.33
CA ASN A 53 1.38 3.04 -12.53
C ASN A 53 2.62 3.12 -13.41
N TYR A 54 3.25 1.97 -13.69
CA TYR A 54 4.43 1.85 -14.56
C TYR A 54 4.12 1.23 -15.93
N ASP A 55 2.84 1.11 -16.25
CA ASP A 55 2.38 0.67 -17.55
C ASP A 55 2.20 1.87 -18.51
N ILE A 56 1.38 1.70 -19.53
CA ILE A 56 1.14 2.70 -20.56
C ILE A 56 0.40 3.95 -20.05
N ASP A 57 -0.26 3.83 -18.90
CA ASP A 57 -1.04 4.89 -18.27
C ASP A 57 -0.31 5.48 -17.08
N THR A 58 -0.68 6.71 -16.72
CA THR A 58 -0.21 7.37 -15.49
C THR A 58 -1.23 7.18 -14.37
N GLY A 59 -0.88 7.62 -13.16
CA GLY A 59 -1.73 7.57 -11.98
C GLY A 59 -1.18 6.64 -10.91
N HIS A 60 -2.07 6.18 -10.03
CA HIS A 60 -1.69 5.47 -8.81
C HIS A 60 -2.56 4.25 -8.56
N CYS A 61 -1.98 3.18 -8.02
CA CYS A 61 -2.67 1.93 -7.74
C CYS A 61 -3.78 2.12 -6.70
N LEU A 62 -3.60 3.05 -5.76
CA LEU A 62 -4.57 3.39 -4.71
C LEU A 62 -5.46 4.60 -5.07
N LEU A 63 -5.53 4.97 -6.34
CA LEU A 63 -6.28 6.15 -6.80
C LEU A 63 -5.83 7.41 -6.04
N ASP A 64 -6.77 8.14 -5.42
CA ASP A 64 -6.50 9.38 -4.67
C ASP A 64 -5.88 9.14 -3.29
N ASN A 65 -5.83 7.89 -2.81
CA ASN A 65 -5.20 7.53 -1.53
C ASN A 65 -3.70 7.27 -1.71
N TYR A 66 -3.04 8.16 -2.45
CA TYR A 66 -1.63 8.02 -2.86
C TYR A 66 -0.63 8.38 -1.77
N MET A 67 -1.05 9.13 -0.75
CA MET A 67 -0.17 9.54 0.33
C MET A 67 -0.19 8.47 1.43
N PRO A 68 0.88 7.70 1.61
CA PRO A 68 0.91 6.69 2.64
C PRO A 68 1.08 7.34 4.03
N SER A 69 0.67 6.62 5.07
CA SER A 69 0.73 7.08 6.47
C SER A 69 1.67 6.20 7.29
N GLU A 70 2.12 6.73 8.42
CA GLU A 70 3.02 6.04 9.35
C GLU A 70 2.32 5.88 10.69
N ALA A 71 2.35 4.66 11.24
CA ALA A 71 1.81 4.40 12.56
C ALA A 71 2.73 5.03 13.61
N ILE A 72 2.17 5.92 14.43
CA ILE A 72 2.88 6.49 15.58
C ILE A 72 2.76 5.50 16.74
N LEU A 73 3.77 4.65 16.88
CA LEU A 73 3.80 3.62 17.93
C LEU A 73 3.85 4.25 19.33
N ASN A 74 3.24 3.56 20.29
CA ASN A 74 3.38 3.91 21.69
C ASN A 74 4.87 3.86 22.10
N PRO A 75 5.43 4.90 22.72
CA PRO A 75 6.82 4.91 23.18
C PRO A 75 7.18 3.76 24.13
N GLU A 76 6.18 3.19 24.82
CA GLU A 76 6.36 2.05 25.73
C GLU A 76 6.35 0.70 24.99
N THR A 77 6.05 0.68 23.69
CA THR A 77 6.10 -0.55 22.88
C THR A 77 7.55 -0.95 22.67
N THR A 78 7.98 -2.02 23.35
CA THR A 78 9.38 -2.50 23.33
C THR A 78 9.68 -3.50 22.22
N THR A 79 8.67 -3.92 21.46
CA THR A 79 8.77 -4.91 20.38
C THR A 79 8.42 -4.28 19.05
N ASN A 80 9.00 -4.78 17.96
CA ASN A 80 8.58 -4.32 16.64
C ASN A 80 7.11 -4.73 16.42
N PRO A 81 6.23 -3.79 16.03
CA PRO A 81 4.83 -4.06 15.86
C PRO A 81 4.63 -5.01 14.68
N SER A 82 3.75 -5.98 14.86
CA SER A 82 3.31 -6.87 13.79
C SER A 82 1.91 -6.50 13.33
N ILE A 83 1.45 -7.13 12.24
CA ILE A 83 0.10 -6.91 11.72
C ILE A 83 -0.97 -7.24 12.77
N GLU A 84 -0.72 -8.21 13.65
CA GLU A 84 -1.63 -8.58 14.74
C GLU A 84 -1.84 -7.44 15.75
N ASP A 85 -0.86 -6.53 15.89
CA ASP A 85 -0.91 -5.42 16.83
C ASP A 85 -1.68 -4.21 16.30
N PHE A 86 -2.00 -4.18 15.00
CA PHE A 86 -2.52 -2.99 14.33
C PHE A 86 -3.86 -2.52 14.88
N LEU A 87 -4.84 -3.42 15.08
CA LEU A 87 -6.14 -3.01 15.66
C LEU A 87 -6.01 -2.54 17.11
N SER A 88 -5.09 -3.14 17.87
CA SER A 88 -4.80 -2.67 19.22
C SER A 88 -4.24 -1.25 19.20
N TRP A 89 -3.29 -0.97 18.31
CA TRP A 89 -2.73 0.36 18.11
C TRP A 89 -3.75 1.39 17.61
N GLN A 90 -4.57 1.01 16.62
CA GLN A 90 -5.53 1.89 15.96
C GLN A 90 -6.69 2.26 16.89
N ASP A 91 -7.24 1.27 17.59
CA ASP A 91 -8.53 1.41 18.27
C ASP A 91 -8.44 1.23 19.80
N LEU A 92 -7.57 0.36 20.34
CA LEU A 92 -7.50 0.14 21.79
C LEU A 92 -6.65 1.16 22.52
N GLU A 93 -5.45 1.45 22.03
CA GLU A 93 -4.55 2.43 22.65
C GLU A 93 -5.14 3.84 22.67
N THR A 94 -5.99 4.15 21.70
CA THR A 94 -6.70 5.42 21.57
C THR A 94 -8.06 5.43 22.24
N ALA A 95 -8.50 4.30 22.80
CA ALA A 95 -9.85 4.12 23.31
C ALA A 95 -10.92 4.60 22.30
N ASN A 96 -10.80 4.14 21.05
CA ASN A 96 -11.74 4.47 19.98
C ASN A 96 -13.09 3.76 20.19
N PHE A 97 -13.91 4.32 21.07
CA PHE A 97 -15.21 3.80 21.48
C PHE A 97 -16.25 3.72 20.34
N ILE A 98 -15.95 4.24 19.14
CA ILE A 98 -16.76 3.99 17.95
C ILE A 98 -16.57 2.53 17.47
N ASN A 99 -15.34 2.02 17.56
CA ASN A 99 -14.94 0.74 16.99
C ASN A 99 -14.85 -0.38 18.04
N ILE A 100 -14.51 -0.07 19.29
CA ILE A 100 -14.31 -1.07 20.35
C ILE A 100 -15.52 -1.18 21.27
N TYR A 101 -15.84 -2.39 21.70
CA TYR A 101 -16.90 -2.69 22.65
C TYR A 101 -16.36 -3.63 23.73
N LEU A 102 -16.79 -3.44 24.97
CA LEU A 102 -16.42 -4.34 26.06
C LEU A 102 -17.61 -5.21 26.47
N THR A 103 -17.37 -6.52 26.60
CA THR A 103 -18.31 -7.41 27.27
C THR A 103 -18.28 -7.19 28.78
N HIS A 104 -19.31 -7.66 29.49
CA HIS A 104 -19.35 -7.60 30.95
C HIS A 104 -18.20 -8.35 31.65
N THR A 105 -17.51 -9.27 30.94
CA THR A 105 -16.33 -9.98 31.42
C THR A 105 -15.02 -9.27 31.11
N GLY A 106 -15.07 -8.07 30.50
CA GLY A 106 -13.89 -7.31 30.11
C GLY A 106 -13.24 -7.77 28.81
N THR A 107 -13.95 -8.53 27.97
CA THR A 107 -13.45 -8.92 26.64
C THR A 107 -13.71 -7.80 25.65
N VAL A 108 -12.68 -7.43 24.89
CA VAL A 108 -12.77 -6.43 23.83
C VAL A 108 -13.32 -7.08 22.56
N LEU A 109 -14.27 -6.40 21.91
CA LEU A 109 -14.82 -6.73 20.60
C LEU A 109 -14.67 -5.53 19.67
N ASN A 110 -14.08 -5.73 18.50
CA ASN A 110 -13.91 -4.77 17.42
C ASN A 110 -15.10 -4.89 16.45
N TYR A 111 -16.01 -3.91 16.50
CA TYR A 111 -17.17 -3.78 15.60
C TYR A 111 -17.02 -2.60 14.61
N GLY A 112 -15.81 -2.05 14.50
CA GLY A 112 -15.45 -1.07 13.47
C GLY A 112 -15.29 -1.71 12.09
N TYR A 113 -14.48 -1.05 11.26
CA TYR A 113 -14.05 -1.63 9.98
C TYR A 113 -13.17 -2.86 10.24
N ALA A 114 -13.50 -4.01 9.66
CA ALA A 114 -12.75 -5.25 9.86
C ALA A 114 -11.66 -5.49 8.79
N GLY A 115 -11.49 -4.53 7.88
CA GLY A 115 -10.61 -4.64 6.72
C GLY A 115 -11.35 -4.90 5.39
N PRO A 116 -10.59 -5.08 4.30
CA PRO A 116 -9.14 -5.22 4.29
C PRO A 116 -8.38 -3.91 4.55
N TYR A 117 -7.47 -3.92 5.53
CA TYR A 117 -6.48 -2.87 5.74
C TYR A 117 -5.24 -3.11 4.89
N ILE A 118 -4.51 -2.06 4.51
CA ILE A 118 -3.28 -2.14 3.71
C ILE A 118 -2.10 -1.73 4.59
N LEU A 119 -1.32 -2.71 5.05
CA LEU A 119 -0.27 -2.51 6.03
C LEU A 119 1.10 -2.92 5.49
N VAL A 120 2.16 -2.29 5.99
CA VAL A 120 3.55 -2.69 5.75
C VAL A 120 4.29 -2.76 7.08
N ASP A 121 4.77 -3.96 7.41
CA ASP A 121 5.67 -4.22 8.53
C ASP A 121 7.14 -4.25 8.07
N GLU A 122 8.06 -4.58 8.97
CA GLU A 122 9.50 -4.53 8.68
C GLU A 122 9.91 -5.56 7.61
N GLU A 123 9.31 -6.75 7.65
CA GLU A 123 9.54 -7.78 6.64
C GLU A 123 8.91 -7.40 5.29
N GLY A 124 7.77 -6.73 5.29
CA GLY A 124 7.14 -6.13 4.12
C GLY A 124 8.05 -5.11 3.47
N LEU A 125 8.63 -4.18 4.25
CA LEU A 125 9.62 -3.20 3.78
C LEU A 125 10.82 -3.88 3.11
N ARG A 126 11.32 -4.97 3.69
CA ARG A 126 12.47 -5.70 3.16
C ARG A 126 12.14 -6.48 1.88
N THR A 127 10.95 -7.08 1.82
CA THR A 127 10.54 -7.97 0.73
C THR A 127 9.71 -7.32 -0.37
N GLY A 128 9.42 -6.02 -0.26
CA GLY A 128 8.65 -5.29 -1.27
C GLY A 128 7.21 -5.78 -1.40
N ARG A 129 6.64 -6.32 -0.31
CA ARG A 129 5.25 -6.78 -0.26
C ARG A 129 4.51 -6.07 0.86
N LEU A 130 3.38 -5.45 0.54
CA LEU A 130 2.42 -5.02 1.55
C LEU A 130 1.49 -6.18 1.91
N THR A 131 0.85 -6.07 3.06
CA THR A 131 -0.14 -7.03 3.54
C THR A 131 -1.52 -6.38 3.51
N MET A 132 -2.42 -6.94 2.70
CA MET A 132 -3.85 -6.73 2.89
C MET A 132 -4.34 -7.68 3.99
N VAL A 133 -4.98 -7.15 5.03
CA VAL A 133 -5.38 -7.95 6.20
C VAL A 133 -6.83 -7.69 6.62
N GLU A 134 -7.56 -8.77 6.88
CA GLU A 134 -8.85 -8.76 7.53
C GLU A 134 -8.72 -9.28 8.97
N TYR A 135 -9.52 -8.73 9.88
CA TYR A 135 -9.55 -9.14 11.29
C TYR A 135 -10.92 -9.74 11.65
N GLU A 136 -10.90 -10.63 12.64
CA GLU A 136 -12.09 -11.10 13.34
C GLU A 136 -12.57 -10.06 14.36
N ILE A 137 -13.81 -10.22 14.83
CA ILE A 137 -14.41 -9.32 15.85
C ILE A 137 -13.60 -9.31 17.15
N ASN A 138 -12.91 -10.39 17.50
CA ASN A 138 -12.04 -10.41 18.69
C ASN A 138 -10.69 -9.69 18.47
N GLY A 139 -10.46 -9.10 17.29
CA GLY A 139 -9.23 -8.41 16.91
C GLY A 139 -8.11 -9.31 16.37
N THR A 140 -8.30 -10.64 16.31
CA THR A 140 -7.28 -11.53 15.74
C THR A 140 -7.31 -11.48 14.21
N VAL A 141 -6.16 -11.69 13.57
CA VAL A 141 -6.09 -11.80 12.10
C VAL A 141 -6.98 -12.94 11.62
N LYS A 142 -7.90 -12.61 10.70
CA LYS A 142 -8.78 -13.56 10.03
C LYS A 142 -8.11 -14.13 8.79
N ASP A 143 -7.59 -13.25 7.95
CA ASP A 143 -6.97 -13.61 6.68
C ASP A 143 -6.00 -12.53 6.20
N THR A 144 -4.98 -12.92 5.43
CA THR A 144 -3.93 -12.04 4.93
C THR A 144 -3.56 -12.35 3.48
N LEU A 145 -3.25 -11.31 2.71
CA LEU A 145 -2.76 -11.43 1.34
C LEU A 145 -1.57 -10.48 1.14
N HIS A 146 -0.45 -11.01 0.65
CA HIS A 146 0.73 -10.22 0.36
C HIS A 146 0.76 -9.79 -1.12
N ILE A 147 0.96 -8.51 -1.38
CA ILE A 147 0.91 -7.92 -2.72
C ILE A 147 2.10 -6.98 -2.93
N CYS A 148 2.73 -7.04 -4.10
CA CYS A 148 3.75 -6.08 -4.50
C CYS A 148 3.08 -4.72 -4.86
N PRO A 149 3.67 -3.57 -4.53
CA PRO A 149 3.05 -2.25 -4.72
C PRO A 149 2.44 -2.01 -6.12
N PHE A 150 3.18 -2.31 -7.18
CA PHE A 150 2.74 -2.10 -8.57
C PHE A 150 1.59 -3.02 -9.03
N ASN A 151 1.23 -4.03 -8.22
CA ASN A 151 0.13 -4.95 -8.48
C ASN A 151 -1.18 -4.53 -7.78
N MET A 152 -1.19 -3.42 -7.05
CA MET A 152 -2.30 -3.08 -6.16
C MET A 152 -3.57 -2.55 -6.84
N ARG A 153 -3.52 -2.13 -8.11
CA ARG A 153 -4.65 -1.43 -8.75
C ARG A 153 -5.97 -2.19 -8.66
N MET A 154 -5.98 -3.44 -9.11
CA MET A 154 -7.18 -4.28 -9.09
C MET A 154 -7.52 -4.76 -7.67
N PRO A 155 -6.58 -5.27 -6.85
CA PRO A 155 -6.84 -5.56 -5.44
C PRO A 155 -7.50 -4.41 -4.68
N TYR A 156 -6.98 -3.19 -4.84
CA TYR A 156 -7.50 -2.00 -4.22
C TYR A 156 -8.91 -1.64 -4.70
N THR A 157 -9.16 -1.69 -6.01
CA THR A 157 -10.49 -1.41 -6.58
C THR A 157 -11.52 -2.42 -6.08
N HIS A 158 -11.16 -3.70 -6.00
CA HIS A 158 -12.03 -4.75 -5.47
C HIS A 158 -12.34 -4.53 -3.99
N ALA A 159 -11.34 -4.17 -3.18
CA ALA A 159 -11.53 -3.86 -1.77
C ALA A 159 -12.36 -2.58 -1.56
N SER A 160 -11.86 -1.44 -2.01
CA SER A 160 -12.35 -0.12 -1.61
C SER A 160 -13.54 0.38 -2.44
N THR A 161 -13.71 -0.10 -3.68
CA THR A 161 -14.82 0.32 -4.55
C THR A 161 -15.93 -0.73 -4.61
N LEU A 162 -15.57 -2.01 -4.66
CA LEU A 162 -16.54 -3.11 -4.83
C LEU A 162 -16.88 -3.83 -3.52
N GLY A 163 -16.21 -3.50 -2.40
CA GLY A 163 -16.46 -4.08 -1.09
C GLY A 163 -16.17 -5.59 -1.02
N LYS A 164 -15.19 -6.07 -1.79
CA LYS A 164 -14.83 -7.49 -1.85
C LYS A 164 -13.82 -7.86 -0.78
N GLY A 165 -13.98 -9.06 -0.22
CA GLY A 165 -13.03 -9.63 0.75
C GLY A 165 -11.84 -10.29 0.07
N LEU A 166 -10.85 -10.70 0.89
CA LEU A 166 -9.58 -11.23 0.40
C LEU A 166 -9.71 -12.50 -0.45
N ASP A 167 -10.72 -13.34 -0.21
CA ASP A 167 -10.96 -14.55 -1.02
C ASP A 167 -11.20 -14.22 -2.51
N GLU A 168 -11.99 -13.18 -2.80
CA GLU A 168 -12.21 -12.73 -4.18
C GLU A 168 -10.97 -12.02 -4.73
N ILE A 169 -10.29 -11.20 -3.91
CA ILE A 169 -9.11 -10.42 -4.32
C ILE A 169 -7.94 -11.31 -4.76
N ARG A 170 -7.75 -12.49 -4.16
CA ARG A 170 -6.70 -13.45 -4.58
C ARG A 170 -6.83 -13.92 -6.03
N HIS A 171 -8.01 -13.75 -6.62
CA HIS A 171 -8.35 -14.26 -7.95
C HIS A 171 -8.41 -13.17 -9.02
N VAL A 172 -7.95 -11.95 -8.72
CA VAL A 172 -7.86 -10.85 -9.69
C VAL A 172 -6.41 -10.61 -10.11
N GLN A 173 -6.21 -9.91 -11.24
CA GLN A 173 -4.89 -9.50 -11.68
C GLN A 173 -4.15 -8.72 -10.58
N GLY A 174 -2.91 -9.09 -10.29
CA GLY A 174 -2.13 -8.52 -9.19
C GLY A 174 -2.38 -9.20 -7.84
N GLY A 175 -3.45 -9.97 -7.68
CA GLY A 175 -3.76 -10.71 -6.46
C GLY A 175 -3.21 -12.14 -6.42
N TYR A 176 -2.77 -12.70 -7.56
CA TYR A 176 -2.26 -14.07 -7.60
C TYR A 176 -0.89 -14.19 -6.92
N THR A 177 -0.67 -15.25 -6.14
CA THR A 177 0.57 -15.44 -5.37
C THR A 177 1.84 -15.40 -6.23
N TYR A 178 1.81 -15.96 -7.45
CA TYR A 178 2.98 -15.98 -8.33
C TYR A 178 3.40 -14.58 -8.83
N GLN A 179 2.50 -13.60 -8.77
CA GLN A 179 2.77 -12.21 -9.15
C GLN A 179 3.42 -11.41 -8.01
N ASN A 180 3.46 -11.98 -6.80
CA ASN A 180 3.83 -11.27 -5.58
C ASN A 180 4.96 -12.01 -4.82
N LEU A 181 5.96 -12.47 -5.58
CA LEU A 181 7.18 -13.04 -5.00
C LEU A 181 8.00 -11.93 -4.32
N PRO A 182 8.78 -12.26 -3.28
CA PRO A 182 9.65 -11.28 -2.61
C PRO A 182 10.57 -10.55 -3.60
N LEU A 183 10.62 -9.22 -3.45
CA LEU A 183 11.55 -8.33 -4.11
C LEU A 183 12.74 -8.03 -3.20
N ASP A 184 13.87 -7.63 -3.78
CA ASP A 184 14.99 -7.10 -3.02
C ASP A 184 14.91 -5.57 -2.99
N MET A 185 14.35 -5.02 -1.90
CA MET A 185 14.14 -3.59 -1.75
C MET A 185 15.43 -2.79 -1.46
N ASP A 186 16.57 -3.46 -1.32
CA ASP A 186 17.88 -2.80 -1.21
C ASP A 186 18.47 -2.45 -2.58
N LEU A 187 17.96 -3.06 -3.67
CA LEU A 187 18.29 -2.67 -5.04
C LEU A 187 17.79 -1.25 -5.38
N PRO A 188 18.46 -0.51 -6.28
CA PRO A 188 17.91 0.72 -6.85
C PRO A 188 16.49 0.49 -7.40
N ILE A 189 15.59 1.48 -7.30
CA ILE A 189 14.17 1.29 -7.63
C ILE A 189 13.93 0.75 -9.04
N ILE A 190 14.77 1.16 -10.01
CA ILE A 190 14.69 0.68 -11.39
C ILE A 190 15.11 -0.79 -11.50
N ASP A 191 16.07 -1.22 -10.68
CA ASP A 191 16.53 -2.60 -10.65
C ASP A 191 15.53 -3.51 -9.94
N VAL A 192 14.74 -3.00 -8.99
CA VAL A 192 13.57 -3.68 -8.42
C VAL A 192 12.53 -3.99 -9.52
N LEU A 193 12.23 -3.01 -10.37
CA LEU A 193 11.31 -3.21 -11.50
C LEU A 193 11.87 -4.21 -12.53
N CYS A 194 13.18 -4.15 -12.81
CA CYS A 194 13.85 -5.13 -13.67
C CYS A 194 13.80 -6.56 -13.07
N GLN A 195 14.00 -6.70 -11.76
CA GLN A 195 13.91 -7.97 -11.05
C GLN A 195 12.49 -8.55 -11.17
N ALA A 196 11.46 -7.74 -10.90
CA ALA A 196 10.07 -8.15 -11.01
C ALA A 196 9.72 -8.58 -12.45
N LYS A 197 10.20 -7.86 -13.46
CA LYS A 197 10.04 -8.24 -14.88
C LYS A 197 10.71 -9.56 -15.22
N ALA A 198 11.95 -9.76 -14.78
CA ALA A 198 12.67 -11.00 -15.02
C ALA A 198 12.01 -12.22 -14.38
N ALA A 199 11.24 -12.00 -13.29
CA ALA A 199 10.47 -13.01 -12.58
C ALA A 199 9.02 -13.15 -13.07
N ASP A 200 8.63 -12.48 -14.16
CA ASP A 200 7.26 -12.49 -14.72
C ASP A 200 6.17 -12.06 -13.70
N GLN A 201 6.51 -11.14 -12.82
CA GLN A 201 5.61 -10.63 -11.77
C GLN A 201 4.79 -9.41 -12.19
N LEU A 202 5.16 -8.77 -13.30
CA LEU A 202 4.55 -7.53 -13.74
C LEU A 202 3.23 -7.79 -14.51
N PRO A 203 2.24 -6.89 -14.38
CA PRO A 203 1.08 -6.85 -15.26
C PRO A 203 1.48 -6.84 -16.74
N GLN A 204 0.67 -7.47 -17.61
CA GLN A 204 0.97 -7.56 -19.04
C GLN A 204 1.22 -6.19 -19.71
N THR A 205 0.46 -5.15 -19.31
CA THR A 205 0.63 -3.77 -19.81
C THR A 205 1.96 -3.17 -19.37
N MET A 206 2.37 -3.42 -18.13
CA MET A 206 3.64 -2.98 -17.57
C MET A 206 4.83 -3.73 -18.18
N ASN A 207 4.63 -4.98 -18.61
CA ASN A 207 5.62 -5.75 -19.34
C ASN A 207 5.98 -5.13 -20.70
N LEU A 208 5.16 -4.23 -21.26
CA LEU A 208 5.49 -3.46 -22.47
C LEU A 208 6.49 -2.33 -22.21
N SER A 209 6.57 -1.84 -20.98
CA SER A 209 7.51 -0.80 -20.55
C SER A 209 8.94 -1.33 -20.45
N TYR A 210 9.89 -0.40 -20.39
CA TYR A 210 11.32 -0.69 -20.43
C TYR A 210 12.06 0.28 -19.51
N ARG A 211 13.34 -0.01 -19.22
CA ARG A 211 14.13 0.66 -18.18
C ARG A 211 14.06 2.18 -18.28
N GLU A 212 14.28 2.73 -19.47
CA GLU A 212 14.30 4.17 -19.71
C GLU A 212 12.92 4.79 -19.46
N GLN A 213 11.83 4.14 -19.87
CA GLN A 213 10.47 4.60 -19.55
C GLN A 213 10.23 4.61 -18.04
N TRP A 214 10.69 3.58 -17.31
CA TRP A 214 10.54 3.56 -15.85
C TRP A 214 11.35 4.64 -15.15
N MET A 215 12.52 5.01 -15.67
CA MET A 215 13.29 6.14 -15.16
C MET A 215 12.53 7.45 -15.32
N GLU A 216 11.91 7.66 -16.49
CA GLU A 216 11.04 8.83 -16.73
C GLU A 216 9.80 8.82 -15.83
N ASP A 217 9.18 7.66 -15.63
CA ASP A 217 8.02 7.51 -14.75
C ASP A 217 8.40 7.82 -13.29
N VAL A 218 9.53 7.32 -12.79
CA VAL A 218 10.00 7.66 -11.43
C VAL A 218 10.26 9.15 -11.29
N GLU A 219 10.91 9.81 -12.25
CA GLU A 219 11.12 11.26 -12.18
C GLU A 219 9.82 12.06 -12.33
N LEU A 220 8.82 11.53 -13.04
CA LEU A 220 7.49 12.11 -13.10
C LEU A 220 6.75 12.02 -11.76
N TYR A 221 6.83 10.87 -11.09
CA TYR A 221 6.11 10.60 -9.83
C TYR A 221 6.84 11.10 -8.58
N ALA A 222 8.16 11.10 -8.61
CA ALA A 222 9.03 11.47 -7.51
C ALA A 222 10.23 12.31 -7.98
N PRO A 223 10.01 13.58 -8.38
CA PRO A 223 11.06 14.40 -8.98
C PRO A 223 12.30 14.54 -8.10
N GLY A 224 13.45 14.15 -8.64
CA GLY A 224 14.76 14.17 -7.98
C GLY A 224 15.05 12.96 -7.08
N TYR A 225 14.15 11.97 -7.01
CA TYR A 225 14.38 10.75 -6.24
C TYR A 225 15.58 9.95 -6.78
N LEU A 226 15.70 9.76 -8.10
CA LEU A 226 16.78 8.93 -8.66
C LEU A 226 18.16 9.53 -8.36
N ALA A 227 18.27 10.86 -8.33
CA ALA A 227 19.52 11.53 -7.95
C ALA A 227 19.89 11.26 -6.49
N LEU A 228 18.93 11.36 -5.55
CA LEU A 228 19.16 11.03 -4.15
C LEU A 228 19.49 9.55 -3.95
N GLU A 229 18.81 8.66 -4.66
CA GLU A 229 19.07 7.22 -4.59
C GLU A 229 20.50 6.89 -5.06
N ALA A 230 20.94 7.49 -6.17
CA ALA A 230 22.30 7.31 -6.69
C ALA A 230 23.39 7.80 -5.72
N GLU A 231 23.09 8.79 -4.88
CA GLU A 231 23.97 9.28 -3.81
C GLU A 231 23.90 8.43 -2.52
N GLY A 232 23.06 7.38 -2.48
CA GLY A 232 22.83 6.60 -1.27
C GLY A 232 21.94 7.30 -0.23
N ARG A 233 21.21 8.33 -0.64
CA ARG A 233 20.41 9.23 0.20
C ARG A 233 18.91 9.10 -0.06
N ALA A 234 18.46 7.97 -0.62
CA ALA A 234 17.06 7.72 -0.95
C ALA A 234 16.10 7.97 0.23
N GLY A 235 16.51 7.59 1.45
CA GLY A 235 15.72 7.81 2.66
C GLY A 235 15.49 9.28 3.00
N GLU A 236 16.30 10.21 2.51
CA GLU A 236 16.11 11.65 2.75
C GLU A 236 14.99 12.26 1.90
N TYR A 237 14.51 11.56 0.86
CA TYR A 237 13.43 12.04 0.03
C TYR A 237 12.13 12.22 0.85
N SER A 238 11.50 13.38 0.74
CA SER A 238 10.23 13.64 1.41
C SER A 238 9.07 13.10 0.58
N ILE A 239 8.30 12.16 1.13
CA ILE A 239 7.10 11.60 0.49
C ILE A 239 6.04 12.67 0.16
N HIS A 240 6.04 13.82 0.83
CA HIS A 240 5.15 14.94 0.51
C HIS A 240 5.50 15.64 -0.81
N ARG A 241 6.65 15.32 -1.41
CA ARG A 241 7.05 15.79 -2.74
C ARG A 241 6.60 14.85 -3.86
N LEU A 242 5.94 13.74 -3.54
CA LEU A 242 5.34 12.87 -4.55
C LEU A 242 4.30 13.63 -5.36
N THR A 243 4.31 13.41 -6.66
CA THR A 243 3.43 14.07 -7.62
C THR A 243 2.00 13.55 -7.46
N ARG A 244 1.03 14.45 -7.29
CA ARG A 244 -0.36 14.02 -7.15
C ARG A 244 -0.86 13.27 -8.40
N PRO A 245 -1.61 12.16 -8.26
CA PRO A 245 -2.05 11.37 -9.42
C PRO A 245 -2.89 12.17 -10.44
N ASP A 246 -3.80 13.02 -9.96
CA ASP A 246 -4.63 13.92 -10.77
C ASP A 246 -3.82 14.87 -11.65
N SER A 247 -2.65 15.31 -11.17
CA SER A 247 -1.76 16.21 -11.90
C SER A 247 -1.04 15.55 -13.08
N VAL A 248 -0.99 14.22 -13.13
CA VAL A 248 -0.28 13.45 -14.17
C VAL A 248 -1.18 12.56 -15.02
N GLU A 249 -2.48 12.44 -14.70
CA GLU A 249 -3.43 11.53 -15.35
C GLU A 249 -3.52 11.69 -16.89
N THR A 250 -3.27 12.90 -17.40
CA THR A 250 -3.33 13.18 -18.86
C THR A 250 -1.97 13.14 -19.56
N THR A 251 -0.90 12.84 -18.82
CA THR A 251 0.47 12.82 -19.36
C THR A 251 0.67 11.61 -20.26
N LYS A 252 0.95 11.87 -21.53
CA LYS A 252 1.23 10.81 -22.50
C LYS A 252 2.68 10.33 -22.36
N LYS A 253 2.86 9.10 -21.88
CA LYS A 253 4.16 8.42 -21.79
C LYS A 253 4.77 8.15 -23.16
N GLN A 254 6.10 8.08 -23.23
CA GLN A 254 6.82 7.85 -24.49
C GLN A 254 6.54 6.49 -25.12
N ILE A 255 6.19 5.49 -24.30
CA ILE A 255 5.77 4.15 -24.77
C ILE A 255 4.67 4.22 -25.84
N TRP A 256 3.78 5.22 -25.80
CA TRP A 256 2.77 5.43 -26.83
C TRP A 256 3.33 5.72 -28.22
N ASN A 257 4.48 6.40 -28.31
CA ASN A 257 5.15 6.65 -29.59
C ASN A 257 5.73 5.35 -30.16
N ARG A 258 6.26 4.48 -29.29
CA ARG A 258 6.77 3.16 -29.68
C ARG A 258 5.66 2.22 -30.14
N LEU A 259 4.54 2.17 -29.41
CA LEU A 259 3.37 1.36 -29.77
C LEU A 259 2.73 1.81 -31.09
N ARG A 260 2.75 3.12 -31.38
CA ARG A 260 2.32 3.66 -32.68
C ARG A 260 3.27 3.28 -33.82
N ALA A 261 4.56 3.16 -33.54
CA ALA A 261 5.57 2.79 -34.53
C ALA A 261 5.58 1.28 -34.84
N ASP A 262 5.23 0.44 -33.87
CA ASP A 262 5.10 -1.02 -34.04
C ASP A 262 3.81 -1.56 -33.39
N PRO A 263 2.70 -1.61 -34.15
CA PRO A 263 1.44 -2.15 -33.68
C PRO A 263 1.48 -3.64 -33.33
N ASN A 264 2.50 -4.38 -33.77
CA ASN A 264 2.60 -5.81 -33.44
C ASN A 264 3.01 -6.04 -31.98
N LEU A 265 3.51 -5.02 -31.28
CA LEU A 265 3.69 -5.06 -29.82
C LEU A 265 2.35 -5.22 -29.07
N PHE A 266 1.22 -4.86 -29.70
CA PHE A 266 -0.14 -5.05 -29.17
C PHE A 266 -0.72 -6.44 -29.48
N ALA A 267 -0.31 -7.07 -30.59
CA ALA A 267 -1.09 -8.12 -31.25
C ALA A 267 -1.11 -9.52 -30.59
N PRO A 268 -0.11 -9.99 -29.79
CA PRO A 268 -0.24 -11.29 -29.14
C PRO A 268 -0.94 -11.25 -27.78
N ASN A 269 -1.04 -10.08 -27.12
CA ASN A 269 -1.33 -10.02 -25.68
C ASN A 269 -2.73 -9.46 -25.32
N PHE A 270 -3.52 -8.99 -26.27
CA PHE A 270 -4.85 -8.38 -26.03
C PHE A 270 -5.98 -8.99 -26.87
N GLN A 271 -6.09 -10.32 -26.90
CA GLN A 271 -7.25 -10.99 -27.52
C GLN A 271 -8.56 -10.90 -26.71
N PHE A 272 -8.58 -10.19 -25.58
CA PHE A 272 -9.75 -10.08 -24.70
C PHE A 272 -10.03 -8.65 -24.25
N LEU A 273 -10.30 -7.74 -25.18
CA LEU A 273 -11.07 -6.53 -24.92
C LEU A 273 -11.99 -6.28 -26.12
N GLY A 274 -13.10 -7.04 -26.13
CA GLY A 274 -14.28 -6.83 -26.97
C GLY A 274 -15.52 -6.91 -26.10
#